data_AF-A0A653DWC2-F1
#
_entry.id   AF-A0A653DWC2-F1
#
_cell.length_a   1.000
_cell.length_b   1.000
_cell.length_c   1.000
_cell.angle_alpha   90.00
_cell.angle_beta   90.00
_cell.angle_gamma   90.00
#
_symmetry.space_group_name_H-M   'P 1'
#
loop_
_entity.id
_entity.type
_entity.pdbx_description
1 polymer ?
#
loop_
_entity_poly.entity_id
_entity_poly.type
_entity_poly.pdbx_seq_one_letter_code
_entity_poly.pdbx_strand_id
1 'polypeptide(L)'
;MTNVLFGTKTRNWSKFFFRISDFRRFGIPATYKDTIKMLNFYSTGYFWYCTIGMGVYATVAVYESKECRAINEKYDLHDICWSVIPTWLPFEHVPEYLKVVFFTLQSLGCFHIVASAALICFLTWEATEVLLTHVSHLKQHLLHVFDDVDHATERLGILVKYHTFIF
;
A
#
# COMPACT_ATOMS: atom_id res chain seq x y z
N MET A 1 -8.54 11.06 -1.35
CA MET A 1 -9.16 11.18 -0.01
C MET A 1 -8.57 10.21 1.01
N THR A 2 -8.17 8.99 0.62
CA THR A 2 -7.50 7.97 1.46
C THR A 2 -6.19 8.44 2.11
N ASN A 3 -5.31 9.12 1.38
CA ASN A 3 -4.02 9.60 1.90
C ASN A 3 -4.16 10.62 3.04
N VAL A 4 -5.17 11.48 3.01
CA VAL A 4 -5.41 12.50 4.05
C VAL A 4 -5.92 11.86 5.34
N LEU A 5 -6.84 10.90 5.22
CA LEU A 5 -7.33 10.12 6.36
C LEU A 5 -6.20 9.34 7.05
N PHE A 6 -5.31 8.72 6.26
CA PHE A 6 -4.15 8.04 6.81
C PHE A 6 -3.21 9.02 7.51
N GLY A 7 -2.93 10.17 6.89
CA GLY A 7 -2.13 11.26 7.45
C GLY A 7 -2.61 11.73 8.82
N THR A 8 -3.92 12.00 8.96
CA THR A 8 -4.52 12.50 10.22
C THR A 8 -4.49 11.48 11.36
N LYS A 9 -4.45 10.18 11.08
CA LYS A 9 -4.43 9.11 12.08
C LYS A 9 -3.11 8.32 12.15
N THR A 10 -2.05 8.84 11.55
CA THR A 10 -0.70 8.22 11.55
C THR A 10 -0.26 7.77 12.95
N ARG A 11 -0.42 8.62 13.97
CA ARG A 11 -0.06 8.29 15.36
C ARG A 11 -0.79 7.04 15.89
N ASN A 12 -2.05 6.84 15.53
CA ASN A 12 -2.83 5.68 15.97
C ASN A 12 -2.38 4.42 15.24
N TRP A 13 -2.14 4.52 13.92
CA TRP A 13 -1.57 3.43 13.14
C TRP A 13 -0.20 3.00 13.65
N SER A 14 0.72 3.94 13.89
CA SER A 14 2.05 3.63 14.43
C SER A 14 1.96 2.95 15.80
N LYS A 15 1.07 3.41 16.68
CA LYS A 15 0.82 2.75 17.98
C LYS A 15 0.28 1.35 17.81
N PHE A 16 -0.65 1.15 16.87
CA PHE A 16 -1.21 -0.16 16.56
C PHE A 16 -0.13 -1.11 16.04
N PHE A 17 0.65 -0.69 15.03
CA PHE A 17 1.77 -1.46 14.49
C PHE A 17 2.81 -1.80 15.56
N PHE A 18 3.20 -0.83 16.38
CA PHE A 18 4.13 -1.07 17.48
C PHE A 18 3.58 -2.10 18.49
N ARG A 19 2.27 -2.07 18.76
CA ARG A 19 1.63 -3.00 19.68
C ARG A 19 1.59 -4.42 19.13
N ILE A 20 1.19 -4.60 17.87
CA ILE A 20 1.17 -5.93 17.25
C ILE A 20 2.58 -6.47 16.96
N SER A 21 3.59 -5.61 16.83
CA SER A 21 4.97 -6.05 16.67
C SER A 21 5.71 -6.31 18.00
N ASP A 22 5.09 -6.05 19.15
CA ASP A 22 5.72 -6.29 20.47
C ASP A 22 5.49 -7.73 20.95
N PHE A 23 6.47 -8.60 20.67
CA PHE A 23 6.47 -10.00 21.09
C PHE A 23 7.08 -10.23 22.48
N ARG A 24 7.51 -9.20 23.21
CA ARG A 24 8.24 -9.37 24.47
C ARG A 24 7.40 -10.02 25.57
N ARG A 25 6.08 -9.82 25.56
CA ARG A 25 5.18 -10.26 26.64
C ARG A 25 4.65 -11.69 26.47
N PHE A 26 4.33 -12.08 25.25
CA PHE A 26 3.58 -13.33 24.98
C PHE A 26 4.35 -14.31 24.07
N GLY A 27 5.59 -13.97 23.70
CA GLY A 27 6.39 -14.76 22.77
C GLY A 27 6.05 -14.50 21.30
N ILE A 28 6.88 -15.06 20.42
CA ILE A 28 6.73 -14.92 18.97
C ILE A 28 5.90 -16.11 18.47
N PRO A 29 4.79 -15.89 17.72
CA PRO A 29 4.02 -16.96 17.10
C PRO A 29 4.89 -17.81 16.17
N ALA A 30 4.70 -19.13 16.17
CA ALA A 30 5.50 -20.04 15.33
C ALA A 30 5.43 -19.69 13.83
N THR A 31 4.26 -19.24 13.36
CA THR A 31 4.02 -18.89 11.94
C THR A 31 4.46 -17.48 11.56
N TYR A 32 4.85 -16.63 12.52
CA TYR A 32 5.12 -15.21 12.27
C TYR A 32 6.25 -14.98 11.24
N LYS A 33 7.35 -15.73 11.37
CA LYS A 33 8.50 -15.59 10.46
C LYS A 33 8.14 -15.93 9.01
N ASP A 34 7.34 -16.97 8.82
CA ASP A 34 6.91 -17.41 7.49
C ASP A 34 5.92 -16.41 6.89
N THR A 35 4.99 -15.90 7.69
CA THR A 35 4.07 -14.82 7.28
C THR A 35 4.84 -13.57 6.85
N ILE A 36 5.81 -13.09 7.62
CA ILE A 36 6.59 -11.89 7.23
C ILE A 36 7.39 -12.13 5.94
N LYS A 37 7.98 -13.32 5.76
CA LYS A 37 8.69 -13.66 4.52
C LYS A 37 7.75 -13.64 3.31
N MET A 38 6.55 -14.18 3.48
CA MET A 38 5.50 -14.16 2.46
C MET A 38 5.05 -12.73 2.15
N LEU A 39 4.78 -11.90 3.16
CA LEU A 39 4.36 -10.51 2.99
C LEU A 39 5.42 -9.68 2.26
N ASN A 40 6.70 -9.81 2.62
CA ASN A 40 7.81 -9.14 1.93
C ASN A 40 7.91 -9.52 0.46
N PHE A 41 7.67 -10.80 0.14
CA PHE A 41 7.63 -11.28 -1.25
C PHE A 41 6.50 -10.61 -2.03
N TYR A 42 5.28 -10.58 -1.49
CA TYR A 42 4.14 -9.93 -2.13
C TYR A 42 4.34 -8.41 -2.27
N SER A 43 4.86 -7.74 -1.24
CA SER A 43 5.17 -6.31 -1.26
C SER A 43 6.16 -5.96 -2.38
N THR A 44 7.22 -6.76 -2.53
CA THR A 44 8.20 -6.61 -3.61
C THR A 44 7.57 -6.84 -4.98
N GLY A 45 6.77 -7.91 -5.13
CA GLY A 45 6.08 -8.21 -6.38
C GLY A 45 5.11 -7.10 -6.80
N TYR A 46 4.41 -6.52 -5.82
CA TYR A 46 3.45 -5.45 -6.06
C TYR A 46 4.14 -4.12 -6.43
N PHE A 47 5.29 -3.80 -5.82
CA PHE A 47 6.10 -2.66 -6.24
C PHE A 47 6.51 -2.74 -7.71
N TRP A 48 6.95 -3.92 -8.16
CA TRP A 48 7.28 -4.15 -9.58
C TRP A 48 6.05 -4.06 -10.48
N TYR A 49 4.91 -4.59 -10.03
CA TYR A 49 3.63 -4.47 -10.76
C TYR A 49 3.25 -3.00 -11.00
N CYS A 50 3.31 -2.14 -9.97
CA CYS A 50 3.04 -0.71 -10.13
C CYS A 50 4.04 -0.02 -11.08
N THR A 51 5.31 -0.37 -10.98
CA THR A 51 6.38 0.21 -11.81
C THR A 51 6.21 -0.17 -13.29
N ILE A 52 5.95 -1.45 -13.58
CA ILE A 52 5.69 -1.93 -14.94
C ILE A 52 4.41 -1.32 -15.49
N GLY A 53 3.33 -1.32 -14.70
CA GLY A 53 2.06 -0.70 -15.08
C GLY A 53 2.22 0.76 -15.50
N MET A 54 2.94 1.55 -14.68
CA MET A 54 3.23 2.94 -15.02
C MET A 54 4.04 3.08 -16.31
N GLY A 55 5.03 2.22 -16.54
CA GLY A 55 5.80 2.19 -17.80
C GLY A 55 4.93 1.89 -19.02
N VAL A 56 3.98 0.95 -18.90
CA VAL A 56 3.01 0.63 -19.97
C VAL A 56 2.12 1.84 -20.25
N TYR A 57 1.53 2.46 -19.23
CA TYR A 57 0.69 3.65 -19.40
C TYR A 57 1.46 4.81 -20.03
N ALA A 58 2.70 5.06 -19.61
CA ALA A 58 3.54 6.09 -20.22
C ALA A 58 3.83 5.80 -21.70
N THR A 59 4.07 4.53 -22.05
CA THR A 59 4.31 4.11 -23.44
C THR A 59 3.06 4.30 -24.31
N VAL A 60 1.88 3.91 -23.80
CA VAL A 60 0.60 4.13 -24.47
C VAL A 60 0.36 5.61 -24.71
N ALA A 61 0.58 6.45 -23.69
CA ALA A 61 0.44 7.90 -23.83
C ALA A 61 1.38 8.48 -24.92
N VAL A 62 2.62 8.00 -25.02
CA VAL A 62 3.54 8.40 -26.09
C VAL A 62 3.04 7.94 -27.46
N TYR A 63 2.45 6.75 -27.57
CA TYR A 63 1.89 6.27 -28.83
C TYR A 63 0.68 7.12 -29.26
N GLU A 64 -0.28 7.34 -28.37
CA GLU A 64 -1.47 8.17 -28.59
C GLU A 64 -1.11 9.63 -28.89
N SER A 65 0.01 10.13 -28.35
CA SER A 65 0.50 11.48 -28.64
C SER A 65 0.77 11.72 -30.14
N LYS A 66 1.13 10.67 -30.88
CA LYS A 66 1.37 10.76 -32.33
C LYS A 66 0.08 10.93 -33.09
N GLU A 67 -0.95 10.17 -32.73
CA GLU A 67 -2.28 10.26 -33.33
C GLU A 67 -2.91 11.63 -33.03
N CYS A 68 -2.78 12.11 -31.79
CA CYS A 68 -3.23 13.44 -31.40
C CYS A 68 -2.56 14.54 -32.23
N ARG A 69 -1.23 14.48 -32.46
CA ARG A 69 -0.53 15.47 -33.29
C ARG A 69 -1.08 15.51 -34.73
N ALA A 70 -1.35 14.34 -35.32
CA ALA A 70 -1.92 14.26 -36.67
C ALA A 70 -3.33 14.85 -36.76
N ILE A 71 -4.16 14.68 -35.72
CA ILE A 71 -5.49 15.28 -35.63
C ILE A 71 -5.39 16.80 -35.49
N ASN A 72 -4.48 17.28 -34.64
CA ASN A 72 -4.26 18.70 -34.43
C ASN A 72 -3.82 19.41 -35.71
N GLU A 73 -2.89 18.83 -36.47
CA GLU A 73 -2.46 19.35 -37.77
C GLU A 73 -3.60 19.36 -38.80
N LYS A 74 -4.51 18.39 -38.75
CA LYS A 74 -5.63 18.29 -39.71
C LYS A 74 -6.74 19.31 -39.45
N TYR A 75 -7.03 19.61 -38.19
CA TYR A 75 -8.14 20.48 -37.80
C TYR A 75 -7.70 21.85 -37.27
N ASP A 76 -6.41 22.17 -37.37
CA ASP A 76 -5.81 23.40 -36.83
C ASP A 76 -6.09 23.58 -35.33
N LEU A 77 -5.98 22.48 -34.57
CA LEU A 77 -6.15 22.47 -33.12
C LEU A 77 -4.80 22.64 -32.42
N HIS A 78 -4.79 23.29 -31.27
CA HIS A 78 -3.59 23.56 -30.48
C HIS A 78 -3.55 22.75 -29.16
N ASP A 79 -4.11 21.54 -29.17
CA ASP A 79 -4.15 20.67 -27.99
C ASP A 79 -2.78 20.08 -27.63
N ILE A 80 -2.59 19.76 -26.35
CA ILE A 80 -1.32 19.21 -25.84
C ILE A 80 -1.34 17.68 -25.92
N CYS A 81 -0.69 17.15 -26.94
CA CYS A 81 -0.64 15.70 -27.16
C CYS A 81 0.33 14.94 -26.25
N TRP A 82 1.25 15.63 -25.55
CA TRP A 82 2.26 15.00 -24.68
C TRP A 82 1.84 15.07 -23.20
N SER A 83 0.74 14.40 -22.88
CA SER A 83 0.23 14.32 -21.51
C SER A 83 -0.17 12.88 -21.18
N VAL A 84 0.06 12.48 -19.92
CA VAL A 84 -0.39 11.16 -19.43
C VAL A 84 -1.89 11.19 -19.17
N ILE A 85 -2.40 12.35 -18.77
CA ILE A 85 -3.81 12.62 -18.53
C ILE A 85 -4.18 13.81 -19.41
N PRO A 86 -5.28 13.73 -20.19
CA PRO A 86 -5.74 14.85 -21.00
C PRO A 86 -5.98 16.05 -20.09
N THR A 87 -5.17 17.08 -20.28
CA THR A 87 -5.13 18.27 -19.42
C THR A 87 -5.18 19.50 -20.29
N TRP A 88 -6.14 20.39 -19.98
CA TRP A 88 -6.24 21.68 -20.63
C TRP A 88 -5.28 22.65 -19.96
N LEU A 89 -4.41 23.29 -20.73
CA LEU A 89 -3.57 24.40 -20.25
C LEU A 89 -4.07 25.71 -20.86
N PRO A 90 -4.01 26.83 -20.11
CA PRO A 90 -4.45 28.14 -20.59
C PRO A 90 -3.43 28.80 -21.55
N PHE A 91 -2.48 28.05 -22.10
CA PHE A 91 -1.41 28.56 -22.96
C PHE A 91 -1.51 27.93 -24.35
N GLU A 92 -1.65 28.76 -25.38
CA GLU A 92 -1.77 28.30 -26.77
C GLU A 92 -0.43 27.77 -27.33
N HIS A 93 0.69 28.38 -26.91
CA HIS A 93 2.01 28.06 -27.45
C HIS A 93 2.94 27.61 -26.33
N VAL A 94 3.00 26.29 -26.12
CA VAL A 94 3.93 25.68 -25.15
C VAL A 94 5.18 25.20 -25.89
N PRO A 95 6.39 25.68 -25.53
CA PRO A 95 7.62 25.19 -26.14
C PRO A 95 7.86 23.70 -25.82
N GLU A 96 8.52 22.97 -26.74
CA GLU A 96 8.69 21.50 -26.64
C GLU A 96 9.34 21.05 -25.32
N TYR A 97 10.32 21.81 -24.80
CA TYR A 97 10.97 21.46 -23.53
C TYR A 97 10.00 21.49 -22.34
N LEU A 98 9.03 22.43 -22.33
CA LEU A 98 8.01 22.48 -21.28
C LEU A 98 7.06 21.30 -21.40
N LYS A 99 6.71 20.84 -22.61
CA LYS A 99 5.86 19.65 -22.80
C LYS A 99 6.49 18.41 -22.15
N VAL A 100 7.80 18.21 -22.34
CA VAL A 100 8.55 17.12 -21.70
C VAL A 100 8.52 17.25 -20.18
N VAL A 101 8.76 18.45 -19.64
CA VAL A 101 8.70 18.71 -18.18
C VAL A 101 7.31 18.41 -17.63
N PHE A 102 6.24 18.87 -18.29
CA PHE A 102 4.86 18.58 -17.88
C PHE A 102 4.57 17.09 -17.90
N PHE A 103 4.96 16.38 -18.95
CA PHE A 103 4.80 14.94 -19.06
C PHE A 103 5.52 14.20 -17.93
N THR A 104 6.77 14.57 -17.62
CA THR A 104 7.53 13.98 -16.50
C THR A 104 6.87 14.25 -15.16
N LEU A 105 6.44 15.48 -14.90
CA LEU A 105 5.75 15.84 -13.65
C LEU A 105 4.43 15.09 -13.49
N GLN A 106 3.63 14.98 -14.56
CA GLN A 106 2.40 14.19 -14.55
C GLN A 106 2.69 12.71 -14.30
N SER A 107 3.71 12.15 -14.97
CA SER A 107 4.10 10.75 -14.79
C SER A 107 4.52 10.45 -13.35
N LEU A 108 5.37 11.31 -12.76
CA LEU A 108 5.80 11.18 -11.36
C LEU A 108 4.62 11.35 -10.40
N GLY A 109 3.74 12.32 -10.65
CA GLY A 109 2.54 12.55 -9.85
C GLY A 109 1.61 11.33 -9.86
N CYS A 110 1.32 10.79 -11.04
CA CYS A 110 0.53 9.57 -11.21
C CYS A 110 1.16 8.40 -10.47
N PHE A 111 2.47 8.18 -10.64
CA PHE A 111 3.19 7.12 -9.94
C PHE A 111 3.06 7.26 -8.41
N HIS A 112 3.29 8.45 -7.86
CA HIS A 112 3.17 8.69 -6.43
C HIS A 112 1.74 8.47 -5.91
N ILE A 113 0.72 8.91 -6.64
CA ILE A 113 -0.69 8.72 -6.26
C ILE A 113 -1.04 7.23 -6.25
N VAL A 114 -0.71 6.51 -7.32
CA VAL A 114 -1.02 5.07 -7.46
C VAL A 114 -0.23 4.25 -6.44
N ALA A 115 1.07 4.47 -6.34
CA ALA A 115 1.93 3.72 -5.41
C ALA A 115 1.54 3.98 -3.95
N SER A 116 1.23 5.22 -3.57
CA SER A 116 0.81 5.52 -2.19
C SER A 116 -0.54 4.91 -1.84
N ALA A 117 -1.53 4.99 -2.76
CA ALA A 117 -2.83 4.37 -2.54
C ALA A 117 -2.69 2.86 -2.35
N ALA A 118 -1.85 2.22 -3.16
CA ALA A 118 -1.66 0.80 -3.07
C ALA A 118 -0.86 0.37 -1.85
N LEU A 119 0.15 1.14 -1.43
CA LEU A 119 0.87 0.93 -0.18
C LEU A 119 -0.08 0.91 1.02
N ILE A 120 -1.08 1.81 1.05
CA ILE A 120 -2.08 1.83 2.12
C ILE A 120 -2.90 0.54 2.13
N CYS A 121 -3.36 0.08 0.96
CA CYS A 121 -4.09 -1.19 0.86
C CYS A 121 -3.24 -2.37 1.32
N PHE A 122 -1.98 -2.44 0.90
CA PHE A 122 -1.04 -3.47 1.35
C PHE A 122 -0.81 -3.42 2.85
N LEU A 123 -0.59 -2.24 3.41
CA LEU A 123 -0.36 -2.06 4.83
C LEU A 123 -1.56 -2.55 5.67
N THR A 124 -2.80 -2.32 5.20
CA THR A 124 -4.00 -2.87 5.86
C THR A 124 -4.10 -4.38 5.77
N TRP A 125 -3.67 -4.96 4.65
CA TRP A 125 -3.64 -6.41 4.48
C TRP A 125 -2.53 -7.05 5.35
N GLU A 126 -1.31 -6.52 5.35
CA GLU A 126 -0.21 -6.96 6.21
C GLU A 126 -0.59 -6.89 7.69
N ALA A 127 -1.21 -5.79 8.12
CA ALA A 127 -1.75 -5.65 9.48
C ALA A 127 -2.71 -6.78 9.85
N THR A 128 -3.59 -7.15 8.91
CA THR A 128 -4.59 -8.21 9.10
C THR A 128 -3.93 -9.58 9.20
N GLU A 129 -2.96 -9.87 8.34
CA GLU A 129 -2.20 -11.13 8.37
C GLU A 129 -1.41 -11.28 9.68
N VAL A 130 -0.73 -10.22 10.13
CA VAL A 130 -0.06 -10.22 11.43
C VAL A 130 -1.06 -10.45 12.56
N LEU A 131 -2.21 -9.77 12.54
CA LEU A 131 -3.26 -9.99 13.54
C LEU A 131 -3.77 -11.43 13.55
N LEU A 132 -3.95 -12.06 12.38
CA LEU A 132 -4.33 -13.47 12.26
C LEU A 132 -3.29 -14.40 12.90
N THR A 133 -1.99 -14.10 12.79
CA THR A 133 -0.96 -14.88 13.50
C THR A 133 -1.12 -14.80 15.02
N HIS A 134 -1.46 -13.64 15.57
CA HIS A 134 -1.73 -13.48 17.00
C HIS A 134 -2.99 -14.22 17.43
N VAL A 135 -4.08 -14.15 16.66
CA VAL A 135 -5.32 -14.87 16.94
C VAL A 135 -5.10 -16.39 16.88
N SER A 136 -4.35 -16.88 15.90
CA SER A 136 -3.98 -18.29 15.80
C SER A 136 -3.16 -18.75 17.00
N HIS A 137 -2.19 -17.93 17.42
CA HIS A 137 -1.38 -18.22 18.61
C HIS A 137 -2.24 -18.21 19.88
N LEU A 138 -3.15 -17.23 20.05
CA LEU A 138 -4.10 -17.19 21.16
C LEU A 138 -4.98 -18.45 21.20
N LYS A 139 -5.45 -18.91 20.04
CA LYS A 139 -6.23 -20.15 19.91
C LYS A 139 -5.42 -21.37 20.35
N GLN A 140 -4.14 -21.46 19.97
CA GLN A 140 -3.26 -22.54 20.42
C GLN A 140 -3.10 -22.53 21.96
N HIS A 141 -2.89 -21.36 22.55
CA HIS A 141 -2.82 -21.23 24.01
C HIS A 141 -4.14 -21.65 24.67
N LEU A 142 -5.30 -21.24 24.14
CA LEU A 142 -6.61 -21.61 24.67
C LEU A 142 -6.81 -23.13 24.70
N LEU A 143 -6.42 -23.84 23.64
CA LEU A 143 -6.54 -25.29 23.56
C LEU A 143 -5.70 -26.01 24.63
N HIS A 144 -4.54 -25.44 25.00
CA HIS A 144 -3.61 -26.01 25.97
C HIS A 144 -3.77 -25.48 27.41
N VAL A 145 -4.71 -24.55 27.65
CA VAL A 145 -4.95 -23.97 28.98
C VAL A 145 -5.49 -25.01 29.96
N PHE A 146 -6.33 -25.94 29.48
CA PHE A 146 -6.99 -26.94 30.33
C PHE A 146 -6.23 -28.25 30.45
N ASP A 147 -5.08 -28.38 29.79
CA ASP A 147 -4.22 -29.59 29.90
C ASP A 147 -3.60 -29.74 31.30
N ASP A 148 -3.53 -28.64 32.07
CA ASP A 148 -2.94 -28.58 33.40
C ASP A 148 -3.90 -27.86 34.36
N VAL A 149 -4.70 -28.64 35.07
CA VAL A 149 -5.80 -28.15 35.93
C VAL A 149 -5.29 -27.26 37.06
N ASP A 150 -4.10 -27.55 37.60
CA ASP A 150 -3.51 -26.82 38.72
C ASP A 150 -3.12 -25.39 38.31
N HIS A 151 -2.69 -25.20 37.07
CA HIS A 151 -2.28 -23.90 36.52
C HIS A 151 -3.33 -23.25 35.60
N ALA A 152 -4.50 -23.88 35.42
CA ALA A 152 -5.52 -23.42 34.47
C ALA A 152 -5.96 -21.98 34.75
N THR A 153 -6.16 -21.61 36.02
CA THR A 153 -6.58 -20.26 36.41
C THR A 153 -5.53 -19.19 36.07
N GLU A 154 -4.25 -19.49 36.27
CA GLU A 154 -3.15 -18.58 35.94
C GLU A 154 -3.02 -18.41 34.42
N ARG A 155 -3.04 -19.52 33.68
CA ARG A 155 -2.99 -19.53 32.21
C ARG A 155 -4.18 -18.78 31.59
N LEU A 156 -5.38 -18.94 32.15
CA LEU A 156 -6.56 -18.19 31.74
C LEU A 156 -6.37 -16.67 31.97
N GLY A 157 -5.76 -16.29 33.09
CA GLY A 157 -5.41 -14.90 33.38
C GLY A 157 -4.44 -14.29 32.36
N ILE A 158 -3.44 -15.05 31.91
CA ILE A 158 -2.52 -14.64 30.82
C ILE A 158 -3.27 -14.50 29.51
N LEU A 159 -4.19 -15.44 29.20
CA LEU A 159 -4.98 -15.43 27.97
C LEU A 159 -5.91 -14.20 27.89
N VAL A 160 -6.58 -13.85 28.98
CA VAL A 160 -7.41 -12.64 29.08
C VAL A 160 -6.56 -11.38 28.89
N LYS A 161 -5.38 -11.32 29.50
CA LYS A 161 -4.42 -10.21 29.30
C LYS A 161 -3.94 -10.12 27.85
N TYR A 162 -3.73 -11.25 27.18
CA TYR A 162 -3.34 -11.28 25.77
C TYR A 162 -4.48 -10.79 24.87
N HIS A 163 -5.69 -11.29 25.05
CA HIS A 163 -6.86 -10.81 24.30
C HIS A 163 -7.06 -9.29 24.43
N THR A 164 -6.98 -8.76 25.66
CA THR A 164 -7.11 -7.32 25.94
C THR A 164 -5.93 -6.48 25.43
N PHE A 165 -4.78 -7.11 25.16
CA PHE A 165 -3.65 -6.41 24.56
C PHE A 165 -3.84 -6.25 23.05
N ILE A 166 -4.37 -7.29 22.38
CA ILE A 166 -4.59 -7.27 20.93
C ILE A 166 -5.76 -6.36 20.53
N PHE A 167 -6.89 -6.46 21.23
CA PHE A 167 -8.14 -5.74 20.96
C PHE A 167 -8.31 -4.52 21.85
#